data_AF-J9E7K1-F1
#
_entry.id   AF-J9E7K1-F1
#
_cell.length_a   1.000
_cell.length_b   1.000
_cell.length_c   1.000
_cell.angle_alpha   90.00
_cell.angle_beta   90.00
_cell.angle_gamma   90.00
#
_symmetry.space_group_name_H-M   'P 1'
#
loop_
_entity.id
_entity.type
_entity.pdbx_description
1 polymer ?
#
loop_
_entity_poly.entity_id
_entity_poly.type
_entity_poly.pdbx_seq_one_letter_code
_entity_poly.pdbx_strand_id
1 'polypeptide(L)'
;KEVSEDSWEEQIIGAPLVSNPVQVPDQNNMYVARYDREGLVYFGSAWSESGVVQCEFACEGIKVNGSDIGDKIRILTYDGNHKTKGFFYEWIKFARWLHHSNDEFLIPLRCSTSNGVIFWPQKALGTLNIEKKTATFVCAGQITSLAESELYDCLILVRNLRDRPPHCSCEQCVKIEALEKEAQSSDHLLMVNEWADYRVGDTFPKTKSLIKALDRPLNTLNGPQEQYVALWYHFGHAVMGRAWNDANGKIAAAFVRLARS
;
A
#
# COMPACT_ATOMS: atom_id res chain seq x y z
N LYS A 1 -0.23 -19.72 -20.53
CA LYS A 1 0.11 -20.11 -19.13
C LYS A 1 -1.21 -20.16 -18.40
N GLU A 2 -1.54 -21.28 -17.76
CA GLU A 2 -2.79 -21.39 -17.00
C GLU A 2 -2.70 -20.44 -15.79
N VAL A 3 -3.72 -19.60 -15.62
CA VAL A 3 -3.80 -18.64 -14.52
C VAL A 3 -4.56 -19.33 -13.40
N SER A 4 -3.96 -19.44 -12.21
CA SER A 4 -4.62 -20.11 -11.06
C SER A 4 -5.87 -19.36 -10.62
N GLU A 5 -6.79 -20.04 -9.94
CA GLU A 5 -7.92 -19.37 -9.28
C GLU A 5 -7.50 -18.64 -8.00
N ASP A 6 -8.36 -17.73 -7.53
CA ASP A 6 -8.21 -17.03 -6.26
C ASP A 6 -8.28 -18.04 -5.09
N SER A 7 -7.32 -17.99 -4.17
CA SER A 7 -7.21 -18.97 -3.09
C SER A 7 -7.93 -18.44 -1.84
N TRP A 8 -8.94 -19.17 -1.39
CA TRP A 8 -9.73 -18.83 -0.21
C TRP A 8 -9.59 -19.93 0.84
N GLU A 9 -8.97 -19.62 1.97
CA GLU A 9 -8.77 -20.57 3.05
C GLU A 9 -9.87 -20.43 4.11
N GLU A 10 -10.35 -21.55 4.61
CA GLU A 10 -11.35 -21.59 5.67
C GLU A 10 -10.73 -21.16 7.00
N GLN A 11 -11.34 -20.20 7.66
CA GLN A 11 -10.90 -19.65 8.93
C GLN A 11 -12.01 -19.85 9.97
N ILE A 12 -11.69 -20.59 11.03
CA ILE A 12 -12.55 -20.69 12.20
C ILE A 12 -12.45 -19.37 12.97
N ILE A 13 -13.60 -18.75 13.25
CA ILE A 13 -13.64 -17.51 14.06
C ILE A 13 -13.16 -17.85 15.48
N GLY A 14 -12.31 -17.00 16.06
CA GLY A 14 -11.71 -17.27 17.37
C GLY A 14 -10.51 -18.23 17.35
N ALA A 15 -10.09 -18.73 16.18
CA ALA A 15 -8.82 -19.44 16.02
C ALA A 15 -7.70 -18.49 15.53
N PRO A 16 -6.42 -18.88 15.60
CA PRO A 16 -5.32 -18.13 14.98
C PRO A 16 -5.53 -17.92 13.48
N LEU A 17 -4.97 -16.83 12.96
CA LEU A 17 -5.06 -16.46 11.55
C LEU A 17 -4.32 -17.46 10.65
N VAL A 18 -4.92 -17.82 9.53
CA VAL A 18 -4.31 -18.64 8.46
C VAL A 18 -3.01 -18.03 7.91
N SER A 19 -2.20 -18.85 7.22
CA SER A 19 -0.95 -18.41 6.61
C SER A 19 -1.16 -17.56 5.35
N ASN A 20 -0.23 -16.64 5.12
CA ASN A 20 -0.17 -15.78 3.93
C ASN A 20 -1.49 -15.08 3.56
N PRO A 21 -2.18 -14.47 4.55
CA PRO A 21 -3.42 -13.73 4.29
C PRO A 21 -3.13 -12.47 3.49
N VAL A 22 -4.03 -12.11 2.59
CA VAL A 22 -3.92 -10.87 1.82
C VAL A 22 -4.33 -9.70 2.71
N GLN A 23 -3.34 -8.87 3.03
CA GLN A 23 -3.47 -7.69 3.87
C GLN A 23 -4.02 -6.50 3.07
N VAL A 24 -4.83 -5.68 3.74
CA VAL A 24 -5.35 -4.42 3.19
C VAL A 24 -4.23 -3.35 3.23
N PRO A 25 -4.06 -2.54 2.18
CA PRO A 25 -2.96 -1.58 2.09
C PRO A 25 -3.02 -0.55 3.22
N ASP A 26 -1.84 -0.17 3.73
CA ASP A 26 -1.66 0.79 4.83
C ASP A 26 -2.40 0.40 6.14
N GLN A 27 -2.80 -0.86 6.29
CA GLN A 27 -3.42 -1.39 7.51
C GLN A 27 -2.52 -2.47 8.12
N ASN A 28 -2.13 -2.35 9.38
CA ASN A 28 -1.20 -3.31 10.01
C ASN A 28 -1.87 -4.64 10.46
N ASN A 29 -3.19 -4.68 10.57
CA ASN A 29 -3.91 -5.81 11.14
C ASN A 29 -5.32 -5.94 10.51
N MET A 30 -5.40 -5.87 9.19
CA MET A 30 -6.67 -5.99 8.47
C MET A 30 -6.45 -6.85 7.23
N TYR A 31 -7.29 -7.86 7.06
CA TYR A 31 -7.18 -8.88 6.03
C TYR A 31 -8.49 -9.00 5.26
N VAL A 32 -8.38 -9.36 3.98
CA VAL A 32 -9.55 -9.55 3.10
C VAL A 32 -10.28 -10.83 3.49
N ALA A 33 -11.52 -10.68 3.96
CA ALA A 33 -12.37 -11.79 4.36
C ALA A 33 -13.63 -11.87 3.49
N ARG A 34 -14.17 -13.09 3.39
CA ARG A 34 -15.40 -13.43 2.70
C ARG A 34 -16.33 -14.19 3.64
N TYR A 35 -17.61 -13.84 3.60
CA TYR A 35 -18.68 -14.55 4.27
C TYR A 35 -19.78 -14.90 3.25
N ASP A 36 -20.16 -16.17 3.21
CA ASP A 36 -21.21 -16.69 2.33
C ASP A 36 -22.49 -16.87 3.16
N ARG A 37 -23.57 -16.21 2.77
CA ARG A 37 -24.87 -16.31 3.46
C ARG A 37 -26.00 -16.32 2.45
N GLU A 38 -26.90 -17.30 2.56
CA GLU A 38 -28.11 -17.40 1.73
C GLU A 38 -27.82 -17.38 0.21
N GLY A 39 -26.68 -17.94 -0.20
CA GLY A 39 -26.25 -17.97 -1.61
C GLY A 39 -25.60 -16.67 -2.11
N LEU A 40 -25.48 -15.65 -1.25
CA LEU A 40 -24.81 -14.39 -1.54
C LEU A 40 -23.44 -14.33 -0.88
N VAL A 41 -22.53 -13.59 -1.51
CA VAL A 41 -21.15 -13.42 -1.07
C VAL A 41 -20.94 -11.99 -0.56
N TYR A 42 -20.42 -11.85 0.65
CA TYR A 42 -20.08 -10.56 1.25
C TYR A 42 -18.59 -10.50 1.57
N PHE A 43 -17.99 -9.37 1.26
CA PHE A 43 -16.62 -9.05 1.63
C PHE A 43 -16.60 -8.09 2.81
N GLY A 44 -15.63 -8.30 3.68
CA GLY A 44 -15.47 -7.57 4.92
C GLY A 44 -14.08 -7.75 5.51
N SER A 45 -13.89 -7.19 6.70
CA SER A 45 -12.58 -7.19 7.34
C SER A 45 -12.45 -8.38 8.29
N ALA A 46 -11.29 -9.01 8.30
CA ALA A 46 -10.82 -9.82 9.43
C ALA A 46 -9.60 -9.16 10.05
N TRP A 47 -9.40 -9.35 11.36
CA TRP A 47 -8.23 -8.88 12.09
C TRP A 47 -7.88 -9.85 13.21
N SER A 48 -6.64 -9.79 13.69
CA SER A 48 -6.22 -10.56 14.87
C SER A 48 -6.38 -9.72 16.13
N GLU A 49 -7.07 -10.25 17.13
CA GLU A 49 -7.18 -9.65 18.45
C GLU A 49 -6.88 -10.70 19.50
N SER A 50 -5.92 -10.43 20.39
CA SER A 50 -5.44 -11.42 21.37
C SER A 50 -5.02 -12.77 20.76
N GLY A 51 -4.48 -12.74 19.54
CA GLY A 51 -4.00 -13.92 18.82
C GLY A 51 -5.08 -14.74 18.11
N VAL A 52 -6.33 -14.30 18.12
CA VAL A 52 -7.46 -14.97 17.47
C VAL A 52 -8.14 -14.08 16.44
N VAL A 53 -8.76 -14.67 15.43
CA VAL A 53 -9.43 -13.93 14.37
C VAL A 53 -10.78 -13.40 14.83
N GLN A 54 -10.98 -12.11 14.59
CA GLN A 54 -12.25 -11.39 14.62
C GLN A 54 -12.62 -10.94 13.20
N CYS A 55 -13.90 -10.65 12.97
CA CYS A 55 -14.37 -10.23 11.65
C CYS A 55 -15.65 -9.40 11.71
N GLU A 56 -15.88 -8.61 10.65
CA GLU A 56 -17.07 -7.79 10.48
C GLU A 56 -17.43 -7.63 8.98
N PHE A 57 -18.73 -7.74 8.69
CA PHE A 57 -19.31 -7.70 7.35
C PHE A 57 -20.57 -6.84 7.31
N ALA A 58 -20.80 -6.21 6.16
CA ALA A 58 -22.08 -5.60 5.83
C ALA A 58 -22.88 -6.58 4.96
N CYS A 59 -23.96 -7.13 5.51
CA CYS A 59 -24.82 -8.10 4.84
C CYS A 59 -26.24 -7.56 4.78
N GLU A 60 -26.81 -7.35 3.59
CA GLU A 60 -28.24 -7.00 3.41
C GLU A 60 -28.73 -5.84 4.29
N GLY A 61 -27.90 -4.82 4.49
CA GLY A 61 -28.24 -3.65 5.31
C GLY A 61 -28.09 -3.86 6.82
N ILE A 62 -27.66 -5.05 7.26
CA ILE A 62 -27.26 -5.31 8.64
C ILE A 62 -25.76 -5.51 8.76
N LYS A 63 -25.25 -5.21 9.95
CA LYS A 63 -23.89 -5.51 10.35
C LYS A 63 -23.86 -6.92 10.95
N VAL A 64 -22.90 -7.72 10.51
CA VAL A 64 -22.68 -9.09 10.99
C VAL A 64 -21.24 -9.20 11.47
N ASN A 65 -21.04 -9.70 12.68
CA ASN A 65 -19.72 -9.89 13.27
C ASN A 65 -19.47 -11.37 13.60
N GLY A 66 -18.27 -11.70 14.12
CA GLY A 66 -17.89 -13.07 14.42
C GLY A 66 -18.88 -13.83 15.35
N SER A 67 -19.47 -13.14 16.33
CA SER A 67 -20.46 -13.75 17.24
C SER A 67 -21.80 -14.05 16.58
N ASP A 68 -22.18 -13.27 15.55
CA ASP A 68 -23.41 -13.50 14.79
C ASP A 68 -23.26 -14.69 13.81
N ILE A 69 -22.04 -14.92 13.32
CA ILE A 69 -21.72 -16.02 12.38
C ILE A 69 -21.57 -17.34 13.14
N GLY A 70 -20.84 -17.33 14.26
CA GLY A 70 -20.68 -18.50 15.13
C GLY A 70 -19.93 -19.71 14.54
N ASP A 71 -19.36 -19.58 13.34
CA ASP A 71 -18.69 -20.67 12.63
C ASP A 71 -17.45 -20.18 11.87
N LYS A 72 -17.47 -20.24 10.54
CA LYS A 72 -16.31 -20.05 9.68
C LYS A 72 -16.54 -18.90 8.70
N ILE A 73 -15.44 -18.23 8.38
CA ILE A 73 -15.32 -17.31 7.25
C ILE A 73 -14.25 -17.85 6.31
N ARG A 74 -14.04 -17.16 5.18
CA ARG A 74 -12.89 -17.42 4.31
C ARG A 74 -11.96 -16.23 4.30
N ILE A 75 -10.66 -16.47 4.41
CA ILE A 75 -9.62 -15.45 4.25
C ILE A 75 -8.98 -15.63 2.88
N LEU A 76 -8.81 -14.52 2.17
CA LEU A 76 -8.07 -14.53 0.91
C LEU A 76 -6.60 -14.78 1.21
N THR A 77 -6.00 -15.79 0.59
CA THR A 77 -4.58 -16.12 0.77
C THR A 77 -3.83 -16.02 -0.55
N TYR A 78 -2.52 -15.78 -0.47
CA TYR A 78 -1.67 -15.70 -1.64
C TYR A 78 -0.33 -16.41 -1.42
N ASP A 79 -0.33 -17.72 -1.67
CA ASP A 79 0.88 -18.54 -1.64
C ASP A 79 1.58 -18.59 -3.00
N GLY A 80 2.75 -17.97 -3.08
CA GLY A 80 3.60 -17.99 -4.27
C GLY A 80 3.84 -16.59 -4.84
N ASN A 81 3.89 -16.48 -6.16
CA ASN A 81 4.16 -15.21 -6.85
C ASN A 81 3.47 -15.15 -8.23
N HIS A 82 3.57 -13.98 -8.86
CA HIS A 82 2.95 -13.73 -10.16
C HIS A 82 3.38 -14.70 -11.27
N LYS A 83 4.52 -15.40 -11.14
CA LYS A 83 4.97 -16.41 -12.11
C LYS A 83 4.32 -17.77 -11.87
N THR A 84 4.17 -18.18 -10.60
CA THR A 84 3.59 -19.48 -10.23
C THR A 84 2.07 -19.45 -10.31
N LYS A 85 1.45 -18.33 -9.94
CA LYS A 85 -0.02 -18.13 -10.00
C LYS A 85 -0.49 -17.54 -11.33
N GLY A 86 0.39 -16.88 -12.08
CA GLY A 86 0.05 -16.18 -13.33
C GLY A 86 -0.55 -14.79 -13.14
N PHE A 87 -0.69 -14.32 -11.90
CA PHE A 87 -1.19 -12.99 -11.54
C PHE A 87 -0.68 -12.58 -10.15
N PHE A 88 -0.77 -11.31 -9.80
CA PHE A 88 -0.68 -10.84 -8.41
C PHE A 88 -1.87 -9.94 -8.07
N TYR A 89 -2.12 -9.75 -6.78
CA TYR A 89 -3.13 -8.81 -6.33
C TYR A 89 -2.57 -7.39 -6.30
N GLU A 90 -3.29 -6.47 -6.95
CA GLU A 90 -2.99 -5.04 -6.94
C GLU A 90 -4.22 -4.29 -6.41
N TRP A 91 -3.99 -3.32 -5.53
CA TRP A 91 -5.02 -2.37 -5.12
C TRP A 91 -4.95 -1.15 -6.03
N ILE A 92 -6.03 -0.88 -6.77
CA ILE A 92 -6.11 0.28 -7.67
C ILE A 92 -7.30 1.15 -7.31
N LYS A 93 -7.19 2.46 -7.56
CA LYS A 93 -8.33 3.37 -7.39
C LYS A 93 -9.51 2.92 -8.26
N PHE A 94 -10.71 2.99 -7.71
CA PHE A 94 -11.95 2.72 -8.42
C PHE A 94 -12.07 3.58 -9.68
N ALA A 95 -11.67 4.86 -9.61
CA ALA A 95 -11.65 5.74 -10.78
C ALA A 95 -10.75 5.22 -11.91
N ARG A 96 -9.57 4.66 -11.58
CA ARG A 96 -8.66 4.06 -12.58
C ARG A 96 -9.33 2.87 -13.26
N TRP A 97 -9.97 1.99 -12.48
CA TRP A 97 -10.69 0.85 -13.04
C TRP A 97 -11.86 1.29 -13.92
N LEU A 98 -12.62 2.31 -13.51
CA LEU A 98 -13.77 2.80 -14.26
C LEU A 98 -13.39 3.28 -15.67
N HIS A 99 -12.22 3.88 -15.84
CA HIS A 99 -11.69 4.30 -17.15
C HIS A 99 -11.17 3.13 -18.01
N HIS A 100 -10.87 1.99 -17.39
CA HIS A 100 -10.26 0.82 -18.02
C HIS A 100 -11.04 -0.45 -17.73
N SER A 101 -12.37 -0.38 -17.66
CA SER A 101 -13.22 -1.49 -17.23
C SER A 101 -13.19 -2.70 -18.17
N ASN A 102 -12.72 -2.51 -19.41
CA ASN A 102 -12.52 -3.55 -20.42
C ASN A 102 -11.06 -4.07 -20.49
N ASP A 103 -10.20 -3.72 -19.52
CA ASP A 103 -8.83 -4.22 -19.48
C ASP A 103 -8.82 -5.71 -19.12
N GLU A 104 -8.43 -6.56 -20.09
CA GLU A 104 -8.34 -8.01 -19.92
C GLU A 104 -7.24 -8.45 -18.96
N PHE A 105 -6.31 -7.54 -18.60
CA PHE A 105 -5.18 -7.82 -17.71
C PHE A 105 -5.38 -7.32 -16.28
N LEU A 106 -6.35 -6.43 -16.03
CA LEU A 106 -6.69 -5.89 -14.72
C LEU A 106 -8.10 -6.32 -14.33
N ILE A 107 -8.23 -7.55 -13.86
CA ILE A 107 -9.52 -8.17 -13.60
C ILE A 107 -9.90 -7.95 -12.13
N PRO A 108 -11.02 -7.28 -11.80
CA PRO A 108 -11.49 -7.18 -10.42
C PRO A 108 -11.63 -8.55 -9.78
N LEU A 109 -11.07 -8.71 -8.56
CA LEU A 109 -11.37 -9.87 -7.76
C LEU A 109 -12.86 -9.85 -7.46
N ARG A 110 -13.55 -10.90 -7.89
CA ARG A 110 -14.98 -11.07 -7.68
C ARG A 110 -15.30 -12.50 -7.30
N CYS A 111 -16.31 -12.64 -6.48
CA CYS A 111 -16.99 -13.91 -6.22
C CYS A 111 -18.43 -13.74 -6.65
N SER A 112 -19.04 -14.77 -7.24
CA SER A 112 -20.32 -14.68 -7.98
C SER A 112 -20.21 -13.74 -9.21
N THR A 113 -21.35 -13.39 -9.81
CA THR A 113 -21.39 -12.58 -11.04
C THR A 113 -21.01 -11.11 -10.81
N SER A 114 -21.30 -10.54 -9.64
CA SER A 114 -21.26 -9.08 -9.46
C SER A 114 -20.56 -8.55 -8.19
N ASN A 115 -20.26 -9.37 -7.19
CA ASN A 115 -19.66 -8.88 -5.94
C ASN A 115 -18.12 -8.91 -5.98
N GLY A 116 -17.50 -7.78 -5.72
CA GLY A 116 -16.04 -7.61 -5.63
C GLY A 116 -15.60 -6.97 -4.31
N VAL A 117 -14.28 -6.93 -4.10
CA VAL A 117 -13.66 -6.35 -2.90
C VAL A 117 -13.37 -4.86 -3.12
N ILE A 118 -13.74 -4.04 -2.14
CA ILE A 118 -13.42 -2.61 -2.14
C ILE A 118 -13.00 -2.15 -0.74
N PHE A 119 -12.04 -1.26 -0.70
CA PHE A 119 -11.49 -0.64 0.49
C PHE A 119 -11.70 0.87 0.43
N TRP A 120 -12.28 1.43 1.48
CA TRP A 120 -12.30 2.87 1.69
C TRP A 120 -11.14 3.23 2.62
N PRO A 121 -10.08 3.89 2.10
CA PRO A 121 -8.89 4.23 2.88
C PRO A 121 -9.23 4.88 4.23
N GLN A 122 -8.56 4.39 5.27
CA GLN A 122 -8.72 4.83 6.67
C GLN A 122 -10.14 4.66 7.25
N LYS A 123 -11.05 3.96 6.55
CA LYS A 123 -12.42 3.72 7.04
C LYS A 123 -12.73 2.23 7.18
N ALA A 124 -12.87 1.49 6.09
CA ALA A 124 -13.37 0.12 6.13
C ALA A 124 -13.14 -0.66 4.82
N LEU A 125 -13.03 -1.99 4.93
CA LEU A 125 -13.22 -2.91 3.81
C LEU A 125 -14.70 -3.26 3.67
N GLY A 126 -15.17 -3.45 2.44
CA GLY A 126 -16.55 -3.78 2.17
C GLY A 126 -16.76 -4.50 0.84
N THR A 127 -18.04 -4.59 0.46
CA THR A 127 -18.49 -5.27 -0.77
C THR A 127 -18.82 -4.23 -1.83
N LEU A 128 -18.20 -4.35 -3.00
CA LEU A 128 -18.56 -3.62 -4.22
C LEU A 128 -19.53 -4.46 -5.03
N ASN A 129 -20.66 -3.90 -5.40
CA ASN A 129 -21.46 -4.40 -6.50
C ASN A 129 -20.92 -3.80 -7.81
N ILE A 130 -20.22 -4.60 -8.61
CA ILE A 130 -19.53 -4.18 -9.83
C ILE A 130 -20.54 -3.69 -10.89
N GLU A 131 -21.70 -4.34 -11.00
CA GLU A 131 -22.73 -4.00 -11.99
C GLU A 131 -23.43 -2.68 -11.67
N LYS A 132 -23.83 -2.50 -10.41
CA LYS A 132 -24.52 -1.30 -9.91
C LYS A 132 -23.56 -0.17 -9.57
N LYS A 133 -22.26 -0.48 -9.43
CA LYS A 133 -21.21 0.44 -9.00
C LYS A 133 -21.53 1.13 -7.68
N THR A 134 -22.09 0.36 -6.74
CA THR A 134 -22.36 0.78 -5.37
C THR A 134 -21.57 -0.09 -4.42
N ALA A 135 -21.16 0.46 -3.29
CA ALA A 135 -20.46 -0.32 -2.27
C ALA A 135 -21.11 -0.19 -0.90
N THR A 136 -20.97 -1.21 -0.08
CA THR A 136 -21.46 -1.23 1.29
C THR A 136 -20.35 -1.63 2.24
N PHE A 137 -20.24 -0.89 3.33
CA PHE A 137 -19.19 -0.98 4.34
C PHE A 137 -19.80 -1.04 5.74
N VAL A 138 -19.01 -1.53 6.70
CA VAL A 138 -19.25 -1.24 8.11
C VAL A 138 -18.23 -0.21 8.59
N CYS A 139 -18.70 0.99 8.90
CA CYS A 139 -17.87 2.12 9.34
C CYS A 139 -18.30 2.52 10.75
N ALA A 140 -17.38 2.50 11.72
CA ALA A 140 -17.68 2.83 13.12
C ALA A 140 -18.92 2.07 13.67
N GLY A 141 -19.07 0.81 13.29
CA GLY A 141 -20.18 -0.05 13.71
C GLY A 141 -21.52 0.21 13.01
N GLN A 142 -21.58 1.09 12.02
CA GLN A 142 -22.78 1.38 11.23
C GLN A 142 -22.60 0.99 9.77
N ILE A 143 -23.70 0.58 9.13
CA ILE A 143 -23.71 0.29 7.70
C ILE A 143 -23.70 1.59 6.92
N THR A 144 -22.71 1.74 6.04
CA THR A 144 -22.61 2.86 5.12
C THR A 144 -22.63 2.34 3.69
N SER A 145 -23.51 2.89 2.86
CA SER A 145 -23.56 2.61 1.43
C SER A 145 -23.13 3.84 0.65
N LEU A 146 -22.28 3.63 -0.35
CA LEU A 146 -21.77 4.67 -1.24
C LEU A 146 -22.22 4.42 -2.68
N ALA A 147 -22.60 5.49 -3.36
CA ALA A 147 -22.87 5.49 -4.80
C ALA A 147 -21.58 5.66 -5.62
N GLU A 148 -21.63 5.39 -6.92
CA GLU A 148 -20.48 5.42 -7.84
C GLU A 148 -19.62 6.70 -7.70
N SER A 149 -20.26 7.87 -7.60
CA SER A 149 -19.58 9.17 -7.51
C SER A 149 -18.72 9.33 -6.25
N GLU A 150 -18.98 8.54 -5.21
CA GLU A 150 -18.27 8.58 -3.93
C GLU A 150 -17.15 7.54 -3.86
N LEU A 151 -17.07 6.62 -4.82
CA LEU A 151 -16.12 5.51 -4.82
C LEU A 151 -14.75 5.87 -5.40
N TYR A 152 -14.58 7.03 -6.03
CA TYR A 152 -13.44 7.31 -6.92
C TYR A 152 -12.06 7.12 -6.26
N ASP A 153 -11.94 7.51 -4.99
CA ASP A 153 -10.72 7.35 -4.19
C ASP A 153 -10.67 6.05 -3.37
N CYS A 154 -11.74 5.26 -3.37
CA CYS A 154 -11.71 3.91 -2.83
C CYS A 154 -10.81 3.02 -3.70
N LEU A 155 -10.22 2.00 -3.08
CA LEU A 155 -9.37 1.04 -3.76
C LEU A 155 -10.14 -0.25 -4.00
N ILE A 156 -10.09 -0.79 -5.21
CA ILE A 156 -10.58 -2.13 -5.50
C ILE A 156 -9.41 -3.09 -5.60
N LEU A 157 -9.66 -4.35 -5.26
CA LEU A 157 -8.67 -5.42 -5.44
C LEU A 157 -8.81 -6.00 -6.84
N VAL A 158 -7.73 -5.99 -7.61
CA VAL A 158 -7.67 -6.59 -8.94
C VAL A 158 -6.58 -7.65 -9.02
N ARG A 159 -6.76 -8.58 -9.95
CA ARG A 159 -5.74 -9.49 -10.44
C ARG A 159 -5.02 -8.79 -11.58
N ASN A 160 -3.74 -8.49 -11.40
CA ASN A 160 -2.88 -7.99 -12.46
C ASN A 160 -2.14 -9.17 -13.12
N LEU A 161 -2.46 -9.39 -14.40
CA LEU A 161 -1.98 -10.51 -15.22
C LEU A 161 -0.79 -10.15 -16.11
N ARG A 162 -0.49 -8.86 -16.28
CA ARG A 162 0.50 -8.37 -17.23
C ARG A 162 1.75 -7.86 -16.56
N ASP A 163 1.58 -7.04 -15.53
CA ASP A 163 2.67 -6.30 -14.94
C ASP A 163 3.38 -7.15 -13.87
N ARG A 164 4.35 -6.53 -13.19
CA ARG A 164 5.06 -7.13 -12.06
C ARG A 164 4.70 -6.39 -10.77
N PRO A 165 4.61 -7.09 -9.62
CA PRO A 165 4.46 -6.43 -8.34
C PRO A 165 5.62 -5.45 -8.12
N PRO A 166 5.37 -4.24 -7.58
CA PRO A 166 6.43 -3.36 -7.12
C PRO A 166 7.33 -4.09 -6.12
N HIS A 167 8.64 -3.96 -6.26
CA HIS A 167 9.64 -4.59 -5.38
C HIS A 167 9.58 -6.13 -5.32
N CYS A 168 9.08 -6.80 -6.37
CA CYS A 168 9.09 -8.26 -6.43
C CYS A 168 10.52 -8.81 -6.42
N SER A 169 10.83 -9.64 -5.41
CA SER A 169 12.15 -10.23 -5.20
C SER A 169 12.36 -11.59 -5.89
N CYS A 170 11.48 -11.98 -6.83
CA CYS A 170 11.68 -13.22 -7.57
C CYS A 170 12.88 -13.11 -8.53
N GLU A 171 13.55 -14.23 -8.79
CA GLU A 171 14.80 -14.27 -9.56
C GLU A 171 14.72 -13.53 -10.91
N GLN A 172 13.58 -13.64 -11.60
CA GLN A 172 13.38 -12.97 -12.89
C GLN A 172 13.17 -11.46 -12.74
N CYS A 173 12.39 -11.01 -11.76
CA CYS A 173 12.17 -9.57 -11.55
C CYS A 173 13.46 -8.87 -11.12
N VAL A 174 14.28 -9.51 -10.28
CA VAL A 174 15.60 -9.00 -9.90
C VAL A 174 16.52 -8.89 -11.12
N LYS A 175 16.54 -9.90 -12.00
CA LYS A 175 17.31 -9.83 -13.25
C LYS A 175 16.83 -8.72 -14.18
N ILE A 176 15.51 -8.57 -14.37
CA ILE A 176 14.94 -7.50 -15.19
C ILE A 176 15.30 -6.12 -14.60
N GLU A 177 15.16 -5.94 -13.29
CA GLU A 177 15.48 -4.68 -12.62
C GLU A 177 16.98 -4.34 -12.73
N ALA A 178 17.87 -5.35 -12.65
CA ALA A 178 19.30 -5.18 -12.88
C ALA A 178 19.59 -4.74 -14.33
N LEU A 179 18.98 -5.41 -15.32
CA LEU A 179 19.13 -5.07 -16.73
C LEU A 179 18.56 -3.67 -17.06
N GLU A 180 17.44 -3.28 -16.45
CA GLU A 180 16.87 -1.94 -16.60
C GLU A 180 17.79 -0.87 -15.99
N LYS A 181 18.42 -1.13 -14.83
CA LYS A 181 19.41 -0.23 -14.23
C LYS A 181 20.67 -0.13 -15.09
N GLU A 182 21.14 -1.23 -15.65
CA GLU A 182 22.28 -1.25 -16.57
C GLU A 182 21.98 -0.50 -17.88
N ALA A 183 20.80 -0.72 -18.47
CA ALA A 183 20.35 -0.04 -19.69
C ALA A 183 20.07 1.46 -19.48
N GLN A 184 19.53 1.84 -18.32
CA GLN A 184 19.34 3.25 -17.94
C GLN A 184 20.68 3.95 -17.66
N SER A 185 21.76 3.20 -17.35
CA SER A 185 23.08 3.79 -17.12
C SER A 185 23.78 4.27 -18.39
N SER A 186 23.27 3.98 -19.60
CA SER A 186 23.98 4.32 -20.84
C SER A 186 23.39 5.43 -21.71
N ASP A 187 22.21 6.03 -21.44
CA ASP A 187 21.77 7.17 -22.30
C ASP A 187 20.60 8.04 -21.80
N HIS A 188 20.25 8.03 -20.51
CA HIS A 188 19.19 8.91 -20.01
C HIS A 188 19.68 9.73 -18.82
N LEU A 189 19.89 11.03 -19.06
CA LEU A 189 20.07 12.02 -17.99
C LEU A 189 18.88 11.90 -17.04
N LEU A 190 19.13 11.42 -15.82
CA LEU A 190 18.15 11.38 -14.74
C LEU A 190 17.69 12.81 -14.44
N MET A 191 16.46 13.14 -14.86
CA MET A 191 15.76 14.39 -14.53
C MET A 191 15.06 14.28 -13.17
N VAL A 192 15.62 13.52 -12.22
CA VAL A 192 15.09 13.32 -10.88
C VAL A 192 16.20 13.60 -9.88
N ASN A 193 15.91 14.40 -8.86
CA ASN A 193 16.85 14.66 -7.77
C ASN A 193 17.09 13.36 -6.98
N GLU A 194 18.35 12.94 -6.86
CA GLU A 194 18.73 11.84 -5.99
C GLU A 194 18.73 12.33 -4.53
N TRP A 195 17.99 11.62 -3.66
CA TRP A 195 18.03 11.81 -2.21
C TRP A 195 18.61 10.56 -1.55
N ALA A 196 19.45 10.78 -0.54
CA ALA A 196 20.05 9.71 0.24
C ALA A 196 19.68 9.88 1.72
N ASP A 197 19.22 8.80 2.35
CA ASP A 197 18.76 8.81 3.74
C ASP A 197 19.94 8.69 4.72
N TYR A 198 19.94 9.58 5.72
CA TYR A 198 20.91 9.58 6.81
C TYR A 198 20.23 10.00 8.12
N ARG A 199 20.85 9.64 9.25
CA ARG A 199 20.48 10.18 10.57
C ARG A 199 21.51 11.24 11.00
N VAL A 200 21.04 12.24 11.74
CA VAL A 200 21.93 13.17 12.45
C VAL A 200 22.82 12.36 13.39
N GLY A 201 24.13 12.59 13.35
CA GLY A 201 25.14 11.83 14.09
C GLY A 201 25.77 10.65 13.32
N ASP A 202 25.25 10.28 12.15
CA ASP A 202 25.93 9.32 11.27
C ASP A 202 27.26 9.91 10.75
N THR A 203 28.18 9.04 10.31
CA THR A 203 29.45 9.48 9.70
C THR A 203 29.17 10.27 8.42
N PHE A 204 29.82 11.42 8.25
CA PHE A 204 29.59 12.29 7.11
C PHE A 204 30.00 11.61 5.79
N PRO A 205 29.13 11.58 4.77
CA PRO A 205 29.40 10.83 3.54
C PRO A 205 30.48 11.54 2.71
N LYS A 206 31.55 10.81 2.41
CA LYS A 206 32.70 11.31 1.60
C LYS A 206 32.63 10.87 0.13
N THR A 207 31.88 9.81 -0.15
CA THR A 207 31.86 9.14 -1.47
C THR A 207 30.66 9.53 -2.34
N LYS A 208 29.68 10.26 -1.79
CA LYS A 208 28.52 10.74 -2.53
C LYS A 208 28.70 12.21 -2.96
N SER A 209 28.25 12.55 -4.16
CA SER A 209 28.21 13.94 -4.63
C SER A 209 27.07 14.67 -3.92
N LEU A 210 27.40 15.49 -2.93
CA LEU A 210 26.42 16.29 -2.18
C LEU A 210 26.28 17.67 -2.82
N ILE A 211 25.05 18.18 -2.91
CA ILE A 211 24.79 19.54 -3.42
C ILE A 211 25.15 20.56 -2.35
N LYS A 212 26.27 21.26 -2.56
CA LYS A 212 26.75 22.35 -1.70
C LYS A 212 25.99 23.64 -2.01
N ALA A 213 25.58 24.35 -0.97
CA ALA A 213 24.92 25.64 -1.11
C ALA A 213 25.84 26.65 -1.84
N LEU A 214 25.38 27.16 -2.99
CA LEU A 214 26.13 28.09 -3.85
C LEU A 214 27.51 27.56 -4.31
N ASP A 215 27.73 26.24 -4.24
CA ASP A 215 28.99 25.57 -4.56
C ASP A 215 30.25 26.18 -3.89
N ARG A 216 30.07 26.78 -2.70
CA ARG A 216 31.17 27.41 -1.95
C ARG A 216 30.92 27.39 -0.44
N PRO A 217 31.97 27.50 0.40
CA PRO A 217 31.80 27.74 1.83
C PRO A 217 31.03 29.05 2.05
N LEU A 218 30.04 29.01 2.94
CA LEU A 218 29.27 30.18 3.33
C LEU A 218 29.85 30.77 4.61
N ASN A 219 29.89 32.10 4.70
CA ASN A 219 30.30 32.78 5.92
C ASN A 219 29.20 32.64 6.97
N THR A 220 29.49 31.90 8.04
CA THR A 220 28.59 31.74 9.19
C THR A 220 29.14 32.50 10.40
N LEU A 221 28.35 32.58 11.47
CA LEU A 221 28.79 33.16 12.74
C LEU A 221 30.04 32.47 13.33
N ASN A 222 30.28 31.20 12.98
CA ASN A 222 31.42 30.41 13.45
C ASN A 222 32.55 30.32 12.41
N GLY A 223 32.53 31.19 11.38
CA GLY A 223 33.48 31.19 10.28
C GLY A 223 32.96 30.52 9.01
N PRO A 224 33.81 30.39 7.96
CA PRO A 224 33.44 29.74 6.71
C PRO A 224 33.06 28.28 6.93
N GLN A 225 31.87 27.88 6.47
CA GLN A 225 31.36 26.51 6.61
C GLN A 225 30.71 26.02 5.32
N GLU A 226 30.99 24.77 4.97
CA GLU A 226 30.31 24.06 3.90
C GLU A 226 28.93 23.60 4.37
N GLN A 227 27.89 24.01 3.66
CA GLN A 227 26.51 23.65 3.96
C GLN A 227 25.91 22.92 2.76
N TYR A 228 25.14 21.88 3.03
CA TYR A 228 24.52 21.02 2.03
C TYR A 228 23.02 21.00 2.19
N VAL A 229 22.30 20.81 1.08
CA VAL A 229 20.84 20.74 1.08
C VAL A 229 20.37 19.51 1.86
N ALA A 230 19.44 19.68 2.78
CA ALA A 230 18.81 18.60 3.53
C ALA A 230 17.29 18.79 3.57
N LEU A 231 16.55 17.69 3.61
CA LEU A 231 15.09 17.67 3.71
C LEU A 231 14.67 16.90 4.97
N TRP A 232 13.71 17.43 5.72
CA TRP A 232 13.10 16.76 6.87
C TRP A 232 11.57 16.92 6.84
N TYR A 233 10.86 16.07 7.57
CA TYR A 233 9.40 16.14 7.71
C TYR A 233 9.02 16.42 9.17
N HIS A 234 8.18 17.43 9.37
CA HIS A 234 7.64 17.78 10.70
C HIS A 234 6.11 17.92 10.62
N PHE A 235 5.38 17.06 11.35
CA PHE A 235 3.91 16.93 11.27
C PHE A 235 3.38 16.79 9.84
N GLY A 236 4.01 15.91 9.02
CA GLY A 236 3.59 15.66 7.64
C GLY A 236 3.98 16.73 6.61
N HIS A 237 4.64 17.81 7.03
CA HIS A 237 5.11 18.86 6.12
C HIS A 237 6.61 18.74 5.84
N ALA A 238 6.97 18.87 4.55
CA ALA A 238 8.35 18.96 4.10
C ALA A 238 8.99 20.30 4.55
N VAL A 239 10.18 20.22 5.15
CA VAL A 239 10.98 21.33 5.64
C VAL A 239 12.39 21.20 5.08
N MET A 240 12.78 22.10 4.19
CA MET A 240 14.15 22.21 3.73
C MET A 240 15.03 22.82 4.83
N GLY A 241 16.26 22.34 4.92
CA GLY A 241 17.24 22.81 5.88
C GLY A 241 18.65 22.65 5.35
N ARG A 242 19.61 22.72 6.26
CA ARG A 242 21.03 22.55 5.96
C ARG A 242 21.62 21.40 6.78
N ALA A 243 22.55 20.68 6.18
CA ALA A 243 23.46 19.76 6.86
C ALA A 243 24.91 20.20 6.68
N TRP A 244 25.77 19.84 7.61
CA TRP A 244 27.21 20.10 7.54
C TRP A 244 28.00 19.00 8.27
N ASN A 245 29.28 18.88 7.94
CA ASN A 245 30.20 18.01 8.64
C ASN A 245 30.67 18.70 9.92
N ASP A 246 30.41 18.10 11.08
CA ASP A 246 30.87 18.63 12.36
C ASP A 246 32.36 18.33 12.62
N ALA A 247 32.89 18.84 13.73
CA ALA A 247 34.30 18.65 14.11
C ALA A 247 34.69 17.18 14.32
N ASN A 248 33.73 16.28 14.54
CA ASN A 248 33.92 14.86 14.78
C ASN A 248 33.71 13.99 13.52
N GLY A 249 33.52 14.61 12.35
CA GLY A 249 33.26 13.88 11.11
C GLY A 249 31.83 13.35 11.01
N LYS A 250 30.88 13.92 11.77
CA LYS A 250 29.49 13.47 11.85
C LYS A 250 28.55 14.47 11.18
N ILE A 251 27.38 13.97 10.76
CA ILE A 251 26.33 14.78 10.17
C ILE A 251 25.65 15.60 11.27
N ALA A 252 25.77 16.92 11.18
CA ALA A 252 24.94 17.87 11.91
C ALA A 252 23.94 18.53 10.96
N ALA A 253 22.74 18.85 11.44
CA ALA A 253 21.69 19.44 10.62
C ALA A 253 20.85 20.46 11.39
N ALA A 254 20.25 21.40 10.67
CA ALA A 254 19.32 22.39 11.20
C ALA A 254 18.19 22.66 10.21
N PHE A 255 16.96 22.63 10.73
CA PHE A 255 15.72 22.86 9.99
C PHE A 255 14.95 23.98 10.67
N VAL A 256 14.46 24.94 9.90
CA VAL A 256 13.64 26.04 10.42
C VAL A 256 12.28 25.98 9.77
N ARG A 257 11.24 25.87 10.61
CA ARG A 257 9.86 26.08 10.20
C ARG A 257 9.38 27.36 10.87
N LEU A 258 8.85 28.30 10.10
CA LEU A 258 8.13 29.44 10.66
C LEU A 258 6.88 28.90 11.37
N ALA A 259 6.80 29.11 12.69
CA ALA A 259 5.54 28.92 13.40
C ALA A 259 4.55 29.93 12.81
N ARG A 260 3.43 29.43 12.25
CA ARG A 260 2.31 30.32 11.95
C ARG A 260 1.76 30.78 13.30
N SER A 261 1.84 32.08 13.57
CA SER A 261 1.12 32.77 14.64
C SER A 261 -0.38 32.62 14.47
#